data_AF-M1EK58-F1
#
_entry.id   AF-M1EK58-F1
#
_cell.length_a   1.000
_cell.length_b   1.000
_cell.length_c   1.000
_cell.angle_alpha   90.00
_cell.angle_beta   90.00
_cell.angle_gamma   90.00
#
_symmetry.space_group_name_H-M   'P 1'
#
loop_
_entity.id
_entity.type
_entity.pdbx_description
1 polymer ?
#
loop_
_entity_poly.entity_id
_entity_poly.type
_entity_poly.pdbx_seq_one_letter_code
_entity_poly.pdbx_strand_id
1 'polypeptide(L)'
;RVLLHCPALRGAPGALRLSQLRAVLVADHLARALRAHGASVRLVPAVRDPHMRTFLQQLRVDWPAASENAATGALRNLLLAELSPAPDGGALPPGVLGTVCLKEVMRERGCTAGYDPNVDKCLVTEDLLCVLAELQAAVRHWPGDGPPGLATAPDADADGCMALHVVSCEEEFQQQKLDLLWWKLDEQAPRTQKHLVCGPVKAASALMAPEYYELRQAQVCKAAALKRGRELSQDPTWTEVFSVLSAATIKFEMLSTAPQSQLLLALADGSISTKGTKSGTFVMYNCARLATLFEGYKHSREQGLYPTFPPVSSLDFSLLQDE
;
A
#
# COMPACT_ATOMS: atom_id res chain seq x y z
N ARG A 1 2.18 -17.60 -3.87
CA ARG A 1 2.59 -16.28 -4.42
C ARG A 1 1.47 -15.28 -4.17
N VAL A 2 1.77 -14.02 -3.83
CA VAL A 2 0.73 -13.00 -3.55
C VAL A 2 0.95 -11.77 -4.42
N LEU A 3 0.05 -11.56 -5.37
CA LEU A 3 -0.03 -10.32 -6.12
C LEU A 3 -0.79 -9.29 -5.28
N LEU A 4 -0.10 -8.26 -4.82
CA LEU A 4 -0.69 -7.18 -4.02
C LEU A 4 -0.96 -5.99 -4.93
N HIS A 5 -2.25 -5.74 -5.19
CA HIS A 5 -2.73 -4.68 -6.07
C HIS A 5 -3.21 -3.47 -5.26
N CYS A 6 -2.73 -2.26 -5.58
CA CYS A 6 -3.20 -1.01 -4.97
C CYS A 6 -3.54 0.03 -6.07
N PRO A 7 -4.81 0.12 -6.52
CA PRO A 7 -5.18 0.96 -7.66
C PRO A 7 -4.95 2.46 -7.42
N ALA A 8 -4.96 2.90 -6.16
CA ALA A 8 -4.69 4.27 -5.74
C ALA A 8 -3.37 4.85 -6.28
N LEU A 9 -2.39 3.99 -6.62
CA LEU A 9 -1.07 4.42 -7.11
C LEU A 9 -1.01 4.74 -8.60
N ARG A 10 -2.14 4.65 -9.34
CA ARG A 10 -2.21 5.05 -10.75
C ARG A 10 -2.35 6.55 -10.97
N GLY A 11 -2.97 7.25 -10.01
CA GLY A 11 -3.23 8.68 -10.13
C GLY A 11 -2.01 9.54 -9.83
N ALA A 12 -2.13 10.84 -10.12
CA ALA A 12 -1.19 11.84 -9.65
C ALA A 12 -1.31 12.01 -8.13
N PRO A 13 -0.22 12.35 -7.41
CA PRO A 13 -0.26 12.53 -5.95
C PRO A 13 -1.25 13.62 -5.52
N GLY A 14 -1.39 14.70 -6.31
CA GLY A 14 -2.37 15.77 -6.05
C GLY A 14 -3.83 15.34 -6.13
N ALA A 15 -4.12 14.20 -6.76
CA ALA A 15 -5.47 13.61 -6.85
C ALA A 15 -5.70 12.49 -5.81
N LEU A 16 -4.69 12.17 -4.99
CA LEU A 16 -4.78 11.09 -4.01
C LEU A 16 -5.56 11.55 -2.77
N ARG A 17 -6.74 10.96 -2.55
CA ARG A 17 -7.57 11.24 -1.37
C ARG A 17 -7.01 10.56 -0.12
N LEU A 18 -7.44 10.99 1.06
CA LEU A 18 -6.97 10.40 2.33
C LEU A 18 -7.34 8.92 2.49
N SER A 19 -8.51 8.50 1.99
CA SER A 19 -8.92 7.09 1.99
C SER A 19 -8.01 6.23 1.10
N GLN A 20 -7.60 6.77 -0.05
CA GLN A 20 -6.63 6.14 -0.95
C GLN A 20 -5.21 6.12 -0.35
N LEU A 21 -4.77 7.22 0.29
CA LEU A 21 -3.50 7.24 1.04
C LEU A 21 -3.47 6.15 2.11
N ARG A 22 -4.56 5.95 2.84
CA ARG A 22 -4.66 4.87 3.82
C ARG A 22 -4.52 3.49 3.16
N ALA A 23 -5.17 3.25 2.03
CA ALA A 23 -5.00 2.01 1.27
C ALA A 23 -3.54 1.77 0.84
N VAL A 24 -2.83 2.82 0.38
CA VAL A 24 -1.40 2.74 0.05
C VAL A 24 -0.56 2.34 1.27
N LEU A 25 -0.78 2.97 2.42
CA LEU A 25 -0.02 2.67 3.64
C LEU A 25 -0.31 1.27 4.20
N VAL A 26 -1.57 0.81 4.09
CA VAL A 26 -1.97 -0.56 4.43
C VAL A 26 -1.29 -1.55 3.49
N ALA A 27 -1.27 -1.27 2.18
CA ALA A 27 -0.61 -2.13 1.19
C ALA A 27 0.89 -2.24 1.43
N ASP A 28 1.60 -1.13 1.68
CA ASP A 28 3.02 -1.12 2.04
C ASP A 28 3.31 -1.95 3.30
N HIS A 29 2.53 -1.72 4.36
CA HIS A 29 2.68 -2.47 5.61
C HIS A 29 2.42 -3.97 5.41
N LEU A 30 1.36 -4.31 4.69
CA LEU A 30 0.99 -5.70 4.41
C LEU A 30 2.04 -6.41 3.55
N ALA A 31 2.60 -5.73 2.54
CA ALA A 31 3.69 -6.27 1.73
C ALA A 31 4.90 -6.64 2.61
N ARG A 32 5.29 -5.76 3.52
CA ARG A 32 6.39 -6.01 4.47
C ARG A 32 6.07 -7.16 5.42
N ALA A 33 4.85 -7.21 5.96
CA ALA A 33 4.41 -8.29 6.84
C ALA A 33 4.41 -9.65 6.12
N LEU A 34 3.83 -9.72 4.92
CA LEU A 34 3.79 -10.95 4.12
C LEU A 34 5.20 -11.46 3.77
N ARG A 35 6.10 -10.56 3.36
CA ARG A 35 7.51 -10.91 3.09
C ARG A 35 8.23 -11.42 4.34
N ALA A 36 8.00 -10.80 5.49
CA ALA A 36 8.57 -11.25 6.77
C ALA A 36 8.08 -12.66 7.17
N HIS A 37 6.90 -13.07 6.70
CA HIS A 37 6.36 -14.42 6.87
C HIS A 37 6.71 -15.38 5.71
N GLY A 38 7.68 -15.02 4.87
CA GLY A 38 8.19 -15.89 3.79
C GLY A 38 7.35 -15.91 2.52
N ALA A 39 6.31 -15.08 2.41
CA ALA A 39 5.53 -15.00 1.18
C ALA A 39 6.30 -14.25 0.08
N SER A 40 6.32 -14.81 -1.14
CA SER A 40 6.72 -14.07 -2.33
C SER A 40 5.61 -13.08 -2.70
N VAL A 41 5.90 -11.78 -2.63
CA VAL A 41 4.93 -10.69 -2.87
C VAL A 41 5.36 -9.84 -4.06
N ARG A 42 4.44 -9.65 -5.00
CA ARG A 42 4.61 -8.72 -6.12
C ARG A 42 3.65 -7.55 -6.01
N LEU A 43 4.17 -6.34 -6.10
CA LEU A 43 3.41 -5.10 -5.95
C LEU A 43 3.01 -4.56 -7.32
N VAL A 44 1.74 -4.18 -7.47
CA VAL A 44 1.16 -3.63 -8.71
C VAL A 44 0.18 -2.51 -8.34
N PRO A 45 0.07 -1.42 -9.11
CA PRO A 45 0.86 -1.06 -10.29
C PRO A 45 2.27 -0.63 -9.94
N ALA A 46 3.19 -0.69 -10.88
CA ALA A 46 4.45 0.03 -10.75
C ALA A 46 4.19 1.54 -10.92
N VAL A 47 4.79 2.39 -10.08
CA VAL A 47 4.54 3.83 -10.14
C VAL A 47 5.21 4.43 -11.37
N ARG A 48 4.41 5.07 -12.22
CA ARG A 48 4.85 5.75 -13.44
C ARG A 48 5.17 7.23 -13.19
N ASP A 49 4.34 7.91 -12.40
CA ASP A 49 4.49 9.34 -12.12
C ASP A 49 5.70 9.59 -11.18
N PRO A 50 6.73 10.35 -11.61
CA PRO A 50 7.85 10.72 -10.77
C PRO A 50 7.46 11.49 -9.50
N HIS A 51 6.41 12.31 -9.56
CA HIS A 51 5.92 13.05 -8.40
C HIS A 51 5.29 12.12 -7.37
N MET A 52 4.54 11.11 -7.82
CA MET A 52 4.04 10.06 -6.93
C MET A 52 5.19 9.31 -6.27
N ARG A 53 6.26 8.98 -7.02
CA ARG A 53 7.44 8.33 -6.44
C ARG A 53 8.10 9.17 -5.36
N THR A 54 8.32 10.47 -5.61
CA THR A 54 8.88 11.39 -4.61
C THR A 54 7.99 11.48 -3.38
N PHE A 55 6.66 11.52 -3.56
CA PHE A 55 5.70 11.53 -2.45
C PHE A 55 5.74 10.23 -1.62
N LEU A 56 5.84 9.06 -2.26
CA LEU A 56 6.01 7.79 -1.55
C LEU A 56 7.34 7.73 -0.78
N GLN A 57 8.41 8.28 -1.35
CA GLN A 57 9.71 8.38 -0.67
C GLN A 57 9.64 9.26 0.58
N GLN A 58 8.93 10.40 0.52
CA GLN A 58 8.66 11.24 1.70
C GLN A 58 7.95 10.44 2.80
N LEU A 59 6.99 9.60 2.43
CA LEU A 59 6.28 8.71 3.34
C LEU A 59 7.07 7.45 3.75
N ARG A 60 8.29 7.23 3.22
CA ARG A 60 9.07 6.00 3.40
C ARG A 60 8.28 4.76 3.02
N VAL A 61 7.55 4.82 1.91
CA VAL A 61 6.84 3.69 1.30
C VAL A 61 7.74 3.08 0.23
N ASP A 62 7.97 1.77 0.33
CA ASP A 62 8.81 1.04 -0.62
C ASP A 62 7.91 0.41 -1.70
N TRP A 63 7.92 1.00 -2.89
CA TRP A 63 7.05 0.60 -3.99
C TRP A 63 7.80 0.60 -5.33
N PRO A 64 7.56 -0.38 -6.23
CA PRO A 64 8.25 -0.45 -7.51
C PRO A 64 7.98 0.74 -8.42
N ALA A 65 9.02 1.17 -9.15
CA ALA A 65 8.91 2.11 -10.27
C ALA A 65 8.67 1.34 -11.58
N ALA A 66 7.93 1.95 -12.51
CA ALA A 66 7.71 1.35 -13.83
C ALA A 66 8.99 1.38 -14.69
N SER A 67 9.25 0.30 -15.42
CA SER A 67 10.34 0.21 -16.41
C SER A 67 9.83 0.13 -17.85
N GLU A 68 8.75 -0.62 -18.11
CA GLU A 68 8.14 -0.79 -19.43
C GLU A 68 6.62 -0.92 -19.32
N ASN A 69 5.91 -0.55 -20.39
CA ASN A 69 4.45 -0.68 -20.47
C ASN A 69 4.06 -2.12 -20.80
N ALA A 70 3.06 -2.65 -20.09
CA ALA A 70 2.45 -3.92 -20.47
C ALA A 70 1.69 -3.79 -21.80
N ALA A 71 1.85 -4.77 -22.69
CA ALA A 71 1.20 -4.77 -23.99
C ALA A 71 -0.29 -5.12 -23.87
N THR A 72 -1.17 -4.28 -24.43
CA THR A 72 -2.63 -4.47 -24.38
C THR A 72 -3.22 -5.19 -25.60
N GLY A 73 -2.43 -5.38 -26.67
CA GLY A 73 -2.94 -5.85 -27.97
C GLY A 73 -3.67 -7.20 -27.91
N ALA A 74 -3.14 -8.17 -27.17
CA ALA A 74 -3.79 -9.47 -26.99
C ALA A 74 -5.13 -9.35 -26.23
N LEU A 75 -5.15 -8.57 -25.15
CA LEU A 75 -6.37 -8.31 -24.37
C LEU A 75 -7.43 -7.56 -25.19
N ARG A 76 -7.01 -6.65 -26.07
CA ARG A 76 -7.93 -5.93 -26.96
C ARG A 76 -8.61 -6.87 -27.95
N ASN A 77 -7.87 -7.82 -28.51
CA ASN A 77 -8.45 -8.81 -29.43
C ASN A 77 -9.46 -9.72 -28.70
N LEU A 78 -9.14 -10.14 -27.48
CA LEU A 78 -10.05 -10.92 -26.63
C LEU A 78 -11.28 -10.10 -26.24
N LEU A 79 -11.10 -8.84 -25.87
CA LEU A 79 -12.20 -7.91 -25.57
C LEU A 79 -13.18 -7.82 -26.75
N LEU A 80 -12.69 -7.65 -27.98
CA LEU A 80 -13.54 -7.51 -29.16
C LEU A 80 -14.48 -8.72 -29.37
N ALA A 81 -14.06 -9.92 -28.99
CA ALA A 81 -14.89 -11.12 -29.06
C ALA A 81 -15.99 -11.14 -27.97
N GLU A 82 -15.75 -10.47 -26.84
CA GLU A 82 -16.63 -10.46 -25.66
C GLU A 82 -17.55 -9.23 -25.57
N LEU A 83 -17.43 -8.28 -26.51
CA LEU A 83 -18.26 -7.07 -26.50
C LEU A 83 -19.72 -7.41 -26.76
N SER A 84 -20.59 -6.92 -25.87
CA SER A 84 -22.03 -6.96 -26.10
C SER A 84 -22.42 -5.93 -27.18
N PRO A 85 -23.41 -6.23 -28.03
CA PRO A 85 -23.96 -5.24 -28.95
C PRO A 85 -24.50 -4.04 -28.17
N ALA A 86 -24.28 -2.83 -28.69
CA ALA A 86 -24.72 -1.60 -28.02
C ALA A 86 -26.24 -1.64 -27.82
N PRO A 87 -26.75 -1.44 -26.59
CA PRO A 87 -28.19 -1.32 -26.39
C PRO A 87 -28.64 -0.03 -27.08
N ASP A 88 -29.55 -0.17 -28.05
CA ASP A 88 -30.29 0.90 -28.73
C ASP A 88 -29.54 1.79 -29.74
N GLY A 89 -28.41 1.37 -30.29
CA GLY A 89 -27.73 2.12 -31.37
C GLY A 89 -27.22 3.51 -30.93
N GLY A 90 -27.20 3.79 -29.62
CA GLY A 90 -26.62 4.98 -29.05
C GLY A 90 -25.10 4.99 -29.18
N ALA A 91 -24.53 6.17 -29.45
CA ALA A 91 -23.09 6.33 -29.48
C ALA A 91 -22.49 6.02 -28.08
N LEU A 92 -21.41 5.24 -28.05
CA LEU A 92 -20.66 4.99 -26.83
C LEU A 92 -20.11 6.31 -26.26
N PRO A 93 -20.02 6.45 -24.92
CA PRO A 93 -19.35 7.61 -24.33
C PRO A 93 -17.91 7.75 -24.85
N PRO A 94 -17.38 8.98 -24.96
CA PRO A 94 -16.00 9.20 -25.39
C PRO A 94 -15.01 8.38 -24.54
N GLY A 95 -14.10 7.65 -25.21
CA GLY A 95 -13.07 6.83 -24.55
C GLY A 95 -13.52 5.43 -24.12
N VAL A 96 -14.78 5.05 -24.31
CA VAL A 96 -15.29 3.69 -24.05
C VAL A 96 -15.10 2.81 -25.29
N LEU A 97 -14.44 1.67 -25.12
CA LEU A 97 -14.21 0.66 -26.16
C LEU A 97 -15.44 -0.24 -26.38
N GLY A 98 -16.23 -0.46 -25.34
CA GLY A 98 -17.46 -1.23 -25.40
C GLY A 98 -17.95 -1.66 -24.02
N THR A 99 -19.00 -2.49 -24.01
CA THR A 99 -19.61 -3.02 -22.78
C THR A 99 -19.46 -4.53 -22.72
N VAL A 100 -19.08 -5.06 -21.57
CA VAL A 100 -18.95 -6.51 -21.31
C VAL A 100 -19.93 -6.93 -20.21
N CYS A 101 -20.66 -8.03 -20.44
CA CYS A 101 -21.54 -8.65 -19.45
C CYS A 101 -20.72 -9.49 -18.46
N LEU A 102 -20.85 -9.22 -17.17
CA LEU A 102 -20.10 -9.87 -16.09
C LEU A 102 -20.92 -10.92 -15.32
N LYS A 103 -22.26 -10.92 -15.44
CA LYS A 103 -23.13 -11.85 -14.69
C LYS A 103 -22.83 -13.31 -14.99
N GLU A 104 -22.46 -13.63 -16.22
CA GLU A 104 -22.11 -14.99 -16.64
C GLU A 104 -20.87 -15.50 -15.89
N VAL A 105 -19.86 -14.65 -15.73
CA VAL A 105 -18.61 -14.98 -15.02
C VAL A 105 -18.88 -15.33 -13.56
N MET A 106 -19.75 -14.58 -12.88
CA MET A 106 -20.13 -14.85 -11.48
C MET A 106 -20.84 -16.19 -11.34
N ARG A 107 -21.72 -16.53 -12.30
CA ARG A 107 -22.44 -17.81 -12.32
C ARG A 107 -21.50 -18.98 -12.61
N GLU A 108 -20.62 -18.84 -13.61
CA GLU A 108 -19.69 -19.89 -14.04
C GLU A 108 -18.64 -20.22 -13.00
N ARG A 109 -18.12 -19.22 -12.28
CA ARG A 109 -17.10 -19.43 -11.25
C ARG A 109 -17.66 -19.75 -9.86
N GLY A 110 -18.97 -19.63 -9.66
CA GLY A 110 -19.62 -19.88 -8.37
C GLY A 110 -19.20 -18.90 -7.25
N CYS A 111 -18.53 -17.81 -7.60
CA CYS A 111 -17.96 -16.83 -6.66
C CYS A 111 -18.96 -15.69 -6.39
N THR A 112 -19.96 -15.93 -5.55
CA THR A 112 -20.89 -14.88 -5.09
C THR A 112 -20.49 -14.27 -3.75
N ALA A 113 -19.69 -14.97 -2.95
CA ALA A 113 -19.29 -14.52 -1.63
C ALA A 113 -18.28 -13.35 -1.73
N GLY A 114 -18.69 -12.16 -1.27
CA GLY A 114 -17.85 -10.97 -1.20
C GLY A 114 -17.93 -10.00 -2.39
N TYR A 115 -18.68 -10.35 -3.44
CA TYR A 115 -18.97 -9.44 -4.56
C TYR A 115 -20.34 -8.78 -4.39
N ASP A 116 -20.47 -7.52 -4.82
CA ASP A 116 -21.76 -6.83 -4.81
C ASP A 116 -22.70 -7.45 -5.86
N PRO A 117 -23.95 -7.81 -5.49
CA PRO A 117 -24.89 -8.47 -6.41
C PRO A 117 -25.32 -7.58 -7.59
N ASN A 118 -25.06 -6.28 -7.54
CA ASN A 118 -25.37 -5.33 -8.60
C ASN A 118 -24.24 -5.21 -9.65
N VAL A 119 -23.14 -5.94 -9.51
CA VAL A 119 -22.08 -5.97 -10.52
C VAL A 119 -22.56 -6.77 -11.75
N ASP A 120 -22.95 -6.06 -12.81
CA ASP A 120 -23.55 -6.68 -14.00
C ASP A 120 -22.81 -6.40 -15.31
N LYS A 121 -22.43 -5.16 -15.55
CA LYS A 121 -21.85 -4.66 -16.79
C LYS A 121 -20.61 -3.81 -16.49
N CYS A 122 -19.60 -3.99 -17.32
CA CYS A 122 -18.38 -3.20 -17.30
C CYS A 122 -18.30 -2.36 -18.58
N LEU A 123 -18.16 -1.04 -18.42
CA LEU A 123 -17.75 -0.16 -19.51
C LEU A 123 -16.23 -0.22 -19.59
N VAL A 124 -15.71 -0.79 -20.68
CA VAL A 124 -14.28 -1.03 -20.82
C VAL A 124 -13.63 0.17 -21.52
N THR A 125 -12.59 0.73 -20.90
CA THR A 125 -11.76 1.81 -21.46
C THR A 125 -10.35 1.29 -21.74
N GLU A 126 -9.55 2.06 -22.48
CA GLU A 126 -8.13 1.74 -22.68
C GLU A 126 -7.34 1.72 -21.36
N ASP A 127 -7.68 2.61 -20.42
CA ASP A 127 -7.06 2.64 -19.08
C ASP A 127 -7.32 1.32 -18.32
N LEU A 128 -8.55 0.81 -18.38
CA LEU A 128 -8.92 -0.45 -17.74
C LEU A 128 -8.16 -1.64 -18.36
N LEU A 129 -8.02 -1.65 -19.70
CA LEU A 129 -7.19 -2.66 -20.39
C LEU A 129 -5.72 -2.56 -20.02
N CYS A 130 -5.18 -1.34 -19.86
CA CYS A 130 -3.81 -1.15 -19.38
C CYS A 130 -3.63 -1.72 -17.96
N VAL A 131 -4.64 -1.55 -17.10
CA VAL A 131 -4.61 -2.15 -15.74
C VAL A 131 -4.56 -3.66 -15.81
N LEU A 132 -5.42 -4.27 -16.64
CA LEU A 132 -5.44 -5.73 -16.84
C LEU A 132 -4.14 -6.24 -17.43
N ALA A 133 -3.56 -5.53 -18.40
CA ALA A 133 -2.29 -5.91 -19.01
C ALA A 133 -1.16 -5.95 -17.96
N GLU A 134 -1.10 -4.97 -17.05
CA GLU A 134 -0.13 -4.95 -15.98
C GLU A 134 -0.34 -6.08 -14.96
N LEU A 135 -1.59 -6.34 -14.56
CA LEU A 135 -1.94 -7.46 -13.69
C LEU A 135 -1.56 -8.80 -14.32
N GLN A 136 -1.90 -8.99 -15.59
CA GLN A 136 -1.55 -10.18 -16.38
C GLN A 136 -0.04 -10.37 -16.50
N ALA A 137 0.71 -9.32 -16.86
CA ALA A 137 2.16 -9.37 -16.94
C ALA A 137 2.79 -9.69 -15.57
N ALA A 138 2.22 -9.17 -14.48
CA ALA A 138 2.66 -9.41 -13.13
C ALA A 138 2.40 -10.85 -12.65
N VAL A 139 1.35 -11.51 -13.14
CA VAL A 139 1.13 -12.94 -12.87
C VAL A 139 2.06 -13.81 -13.72
N ARG A 140 2.21 -13.50 -15.01
CA ARG A 140 3.00 -14.31 -15.95
C ARG A 140 4.50 -14.27 -15.70
N HIS A 141 5.08 -13.12 -15.38
CA HIS A 141 6.54 -12.95 -15.30
C HIS A 141 7.06 -13.01 -13.86
N TRP A 142 6.58 -13.93 -13.03
CA TRP A 142 6.92 -13.95 -11.61
C TRP A 142 8.43 -14.18 -11.40
N PRO A 143 9.15 -13.37 -10.60
CA PRO A 143 10.57 -13.61 -10.36
C PRO A 143 10.74 -14.93 -9.60
N GLY A 144 11.27 -15.96 -10.25
CA GLY A 144 11.40 -17.30 -9.66
C GLY A 144 11.42 -18.47 -10.65
N ASP A 145 11.06 -18.27 -11.92
CA ASP A 145 11.34 -19.26 -12.97
C ASP A 145 12.84 -19.20 -13.29
N GLY A 146 13.64 -20.04 -12.63
CA GLY A 146 15.04 -20.24 -12.99
C GLY A 146 15.19 -20.80 -14.42
N PRO A 147 16.43 -20.95 -14.93
CA PRO A 147 16.64 -21.67 -16.19
C PRO A 147 16.00 -23.07 -16.10
N PRO A 148 15.44 -23.61 -17.20
CA PRO A 148 14.78 -24.92 -17.20
C PRO A 148 15.83 -26.00 -16.94
N GLY A 149 16.03 -26.35 -15.68
CA GLY A 149 17.18 -27.15 -15.30
C GLY A 149 17.21 -27.56 -13.84
N LEU A 150 16.06 -27.84 -13.23
CA LEU A 150 15.94 -28.78 -12.10
C LEU A 150 14.46 -29.05 -11.88
N ALA A 151 14.08 -30.31 -12.08
CA ALA A 151 12.72 -30.81 -12.03
C ALA A 151 12.00 -30.38 -10.74
N THR A 152 11.01 -29.51 -10.88
CA THR A 152 9.94 -29.38 -9.89
C THR A 152 9.11 -30.66 -9.94
N ALA A 153 8.82 -31.22 -8.76
CA ALA A 153 8.03 -32.44 -8.61
C ALA A 153 6.66 -32.30 -9.32
N PRO A 154 6.08 -33.40 -9.84
CA PRO A 154 4.91 -33.34 -10.72
C PRO A 154 3.60 -32.89 -10.05
N ASP A 155 3.59 -32.71 -8.73
CA ASP A 155 2.37 -32.53 -7.92
C ASP A 155 2.29 -31.18 -7.17
N ALA A 156 3.16 -30.21 -7.49
CA ALA A 156 2.97 -28.84 -7.01
C ALA A 156 1.92 -28.14 -7.89
N ASP A 157 0.66 -28.37 -7.56
CA ASP A 157 -0.54 -27.73 -8.10
C ASP A 157 -0.25 -26.37 -8.74
N ALA A 158 -0.40 -26.30 -10.06
CA ALA A 158 -0.16 -25.12 -10.89
C ALA A 158 -1.24 -24.03 -10.69
N ASP A 159 -1.72 -23.85 -9.45
CA ASP A 159 -2.85 -22.98 -9.08
C ASP A 159 -2.44 -21.86 -8.07
N GLY A 160 -1.14 -21.77 -7.74
CA GLY A 160 -0.61 -21.11 -6.53
C GLY A 160 -0.37 -19.58 -6.53
N CYS A 161 -1.21 -18.77 -7.19
CA CYS A 161 -1.16 -17.30 -7.11
C CYS A 161 -2.48 -16.73 -6.57
N MET A 162 -2.41 -15.88 -5.53
CA MET A 162 -3.56 -15.14 -5.00
C MET A 162 -3.41 -13.66 -5.32
N ALA A 163 -4.47 -13.03 -5.84
CA ALA A 163 -4.55 -11.58 -5.94
C ALA A 163 -5.23 -10.99 -4.71
N LEU A 164 -4.58 -10.01 -4.09
CA LEU A 164 -5.12 -9.25 -2.98
C LEU A 164 -5.16 -7.77 -3.36
N HIS A 165 -6.36 -7.22 -3.46
CA HIS A 165 -6.61 -5.85 -3.86
C HIS A 165 -6.83 -5.01 -2.60
N VAL A 166 -5.91 -4.09 -2.32
CA VAL A 166 -6.02 -3.13 -1.22
C VAL A 166 -6.59 -1.83 -1.78
N VAL A 167 -7.85 -1.57 -1.48
CA VAL A 167 -8.66 -0.50 -2.10
C VAL A 167 -9.28 0.40 -1.06
N SER A 168 -9.61 1.62 -1.43
CA SER A 168 -10.52 2.43 -0.60
C SER A 168 -11.96 1.95 -0.77
N CYS A 169 -12.84 2.24 0.20
CA CYS A 169 -14.26 1.86 0.11
C CYS A 169 -14.98 2.46 -1.10
N GLU A 170 -14.51 3.61 -1.62
CA GLU A 170 -15.06 4.25 -2.81
C GLU A 170 -14.63 3.55 -4.12
N GLU A 171 -13.57 2.74 -4.09
CA GLU A 171 -13.00 2.06 -5.27
C GLU A 171 -13.45 0.60 -5.39
N GLU A 172 -13.99 0.02 -4.32
CA GLU A 172 -14.34 -1.41 -4.23
C GLU A 172 -15.21 -1.88 -5.40
N PHE A 173 -16.29 -1.15 -5.70
CA PHE A 173 -17.21 -1.54 -6.76
C PHE A 173 -16.56 -1.57 -8.15
N GLN A 174 -15.65 -0.63 -8.43
CA GLN A 174 -14.91 -0.61 -9.70
C GLN A 174 -13.84 -1.70 -9.74
N GLN A 175 -13.20 -1.99 -8.59
CA GLN A 175 -12.26 -3.09 -8.49
C GLN A 175 -12.96 -4.44 -8.75
N GLN A 176 -14.14 -4.67 -8.18
CA GLN A 176 -14.91 -5.89 -8.43
C GLN A 176 -15.24 -6.07 -9.93
N LYS A 177 -15.57 -4.98 -10.65
CA LYS A 177 -15.76 -5.03 -12.11
C LYS A 177 -14.48 -5.42 -12.86
N LEU A 178 -13.35 -4.84 -12.47
CA LEU A 178 -12.04 -5.16 -13.05
C LEU A 178 -11.69 -6.64 -12.83
N ASP A 179 -11.96 -7.19 -11.65
CA ASP A 179 -11.61 -8.57 -11.29
C ASP A 179 -12.42 -9.59 -12.10
N LEU A 180 -13.72 -9.34 -12.27
CA LEU A 180 -14.58 -10.16 -13.13
C LEU A 180 -14.21 -10.02 -14.60
N LEU A 181 -13.85 -8.81 -15.04
CA LEU A 181 -13.35 -8.59 -16.40
C LEU A 181 -12.03 -9.35 -16.62
N TRP A 182 -11.15 -9.37 -15.61
CA TRP A 182 -9.90 -10.14 -15.68
C TRP A 182 -10.18 -11.63 -15.86
N TRP A 183 -11.08 -12.20 -15.06
CA TRP A 183 -11.50 -13.59 -15.19
C TRP A 183 -12.15 -13.95 -16.52
N LYS A 184 -12.80 -12.97 -17.17
CA LYS A 184 -13.44 -13.16 -18.48
C LYS A 184 -12.45 -13.07 -19.63
N LEU A 185 -11.47 -12.18 -19.54
CA LEU A 185 -10.50 -11.94 -20.62
C LEU A 185 -9.20 -12.74 -20.50
N ASP A 186 -8.94 -13.39 -19.37
CA ASP A 186 -7.70 -14.11 -19.13
C ASP A 186 -7.96 -15.40 -18.35
N GLU A 187 -7.83 -16.54 -19.03
CA GLU A 187 -7.96 -17.86 -18.40
C GLU A 187 -6.90 -18.10 -17.31
N GLN A 188 -5.76 -17.40 -17.37
CA GLN A 188 -4.67 -17.49 -16.39
C GLN A 188 -4.85 -16.52 -15.22
N ALA A 189 -5.93 -15.74 -15.16
CA ALA A 189 -6.22 -14.87 -14.04
C ALA A 189 -6.31 -15.68 -12.72
N PRO A 190 -5.72 -15.17 -11.62
CA PRO A 190 -5.72 -15.87 -10.33
C PRO A 190 -7.13 -16.32 -9.92
N ARG A 191 -7.30 -17.60 -9.58
CA ARG A 191 -8.60 -18.13 -9.14
C ARG A 191 -9.07 -17.52 -7.83
N THR A 192 -8.12 -17.16 -6.95
CA THR A 192 -8.42 -16.48 -5.68
C THR A 192 -8.10 -15.00 -5.81
N GLN A 193 -9.14 -14.17 -5.84
CA GLN A 193 -9.07 -12.71 -5.75
C GLN A 193 -9.77 -12.27 -4.46
N LYS A 194 -9.12 -11.44 -3.64
CA LYS A 194 -9.66 -10.93 -2.36
C LYS A 194 -9.53 -9.43 -2.26
N HIS A 195 -10.47 -8.79 -1.57
CA HIS A 195 -10.44 -7.35 -1.30
C HIS A 195 -10.12 -7.08 0.18
N LEU A 196 -9.09 -6.26 0.42
CA LEU A 196 -8.89 -5.59 1.68
C LEU A 196 -9.37 -4.15 1.52
N VAL A 197 -10.64 -3.93 1.89
CA VAL A 197 -11.29 -2.63 1.77
C VAL A 197 -10.90 -1.76 2.95
N CYS A 198 -10.38 -0.57 2.67
CA CYS A 198 -10.05 0.41 3.69
C CYS A 198 -11.26 1.30 3.94
N GLY A 199 -11.69 1.37 5.20
CA GLY A 199 -12.79 2.21 5.64
C GLY A 199 -12.48 3.70 5.42
N PRO A 200 -13.53 4.53 5.37
CA PRO A 200 -13.41 5.93 4.99
C PRO A 200 -12.56 6.72 6.00
N VAL A 201 -11.82 7.70 5.48
CA VAL A 201 -11.02 8.63 6.28
C VAL A 201 -11.74 9.98 6.32
N LYS A 202 -12.25 10.35 7.48
CA LYS A 202 -12.97 11.60 7.71
C LYS A 202 -12.05 12.62 8.36
N ALA A 203 -12.05 13.83 7.83
CA ALA A 203 -11.32 14.97 8.37
C ALA A 203 -12.22 16.21 8.31
N ALA A 204 -11.89 17.23 9.12
CA ALA A 204 -12.67 18.47 9.18
C ALA A 204 -12.59 19.30 7.88
N SER A 205 -11.61 19.02 7.03
CA SER A 205 -11.45 19.60 5.69
C SER A 205 -11.17 18.52 4.66
N ALA A 206 -11.56 18.77 3.40
CA ALA A 206 -11.31 17.89 2.28
C ALA A 206 -9.87 18.07 1.78
N LEU A 207 -8.89 17.54 2.53
CA LEU A 207 -7.48 17.56 2.15
C LEU A 207 -7.15 16.40 1.22
N MET A 208 -6.25 16.67 0.28
CA MET A 208 -5.55 15.65 -0.49
C MET A 208 -4.32 15.16 0.28
N ALA A 209 -3.79 14.00 -0.12
CA ALA A 209 -2.68 13.35 0.58
C ALA A 209 -1.41 14.24 0.69
N PRO A 210 -0.99 15.00 -0.35
CA PRO A 210 0.14 15.90 -0.23
C PRO A 210 -0.11 17.05 0.76
N GLU A 211 -1.30 17.65 0.73
CA GLU A 211 -1.68 18.74 1.63
C GLU A 211 -1.72 18.27 3.09
N TYR A 212 -2.19 17.05 3.32
CA TYR A 212 -2.16 16.43 4.65
C TYR A 212 -0.73 16.13 5.12
N TYR A 213 0.17 15.72 4.21
CA TYR A 213 1.59 15.58 4.53
C TYR A 213 2.21 16.92 4.94
N GLU A 214 2.02 17.97 4.14
CA GLU A 214 2.51 19.32 4.41
C GLU A 214 1.98 19.86 5.75
N LEU A 215 0.69 19.65 6.03
CA LEU A 215 0.07 20.00 7.31
C LEU A 215 0.78 19.31 8.48
N ARG A 216 0.98 17.99 8.41
CA ARG A 216 1.66 17.24 9.47
C ARG A 216 3.13 17.62 9.60
N GLN A 217 3.79 17.96 8.49
CA GLN A 217 5.15 18.48 8.50
C GLN A 217 5.24 19.83 9.21
N ALA A 218 4.38 20.79 8.85
CA ALA A 218 4.33 22.10 9.50
C ALA A 218 4.09 21.98 11.02
N GLN A 219 3.19 21.09 11.42
CA GLN A 219 2.89 20.86 12.84
C GLN A 219 4.06 20.19 13.60
N VAL A 220 4.76 19.23 12.99
CA VAL A 220 5.98 18.63 13.58
C VAL A 220 7.08 19.70 13.74
N CYS A 221 7.32 20.51 12.71
CA CYS A 221 8.31 21.59 12.75
C CYS A 221 7.98 22.61 13.86
N LYS A 222 6.72 23.05 13.95
CA LYS A 222 6.23 23.97 14.99
C LYS A 222 6.44 23.39 16.39
N ALA A 223 6.10 22.11 16.59
CA ALA A 223 6.28 21.45 17.88
C ALA A 223 7.76 21.30 18.28
N ALA A 224 8.65 21.08 17.32
CA ALA A 224 10.09 20.99 17.57
C ALA A 224 10.71 22.35 17.91
N ALA A 225 10.33 23.42 17.19
CA ALA A 225 10.82 24.78 17.43
C ALA A 225 10.50 25.27 18.86
N LEU A 226 9.33 24.90 19.40
CA LEU A 226 8.94 25.22 20.78
C LEU A 226 9.83 24.52 21.83
N LYS A 227 10.37 23.34 21.51
CA LYS A 227 11.17 22.54 22.46
C LYS A 227 12.66 22.86 22.45
N ARG A 228 13.21 23.29 21.31
CA ARG A 228 14.66 23.35 21.10
C ARG A 228 15.16 24.67 20.47
N GLY A 229 14.30 25.68 20.36
CA GLY A 229 14.66 27.01 19.87
C GLY A 229 14.45 27.19 18.35
N ARG A 230 14.45 28.45 17.91
CA ARG A 230 14.02 28.87 16.57
C ARG A 230 15.06 28.64 15.45
N GLU A 231 16.32 28.34 15.80
CA GLU A 231 17.44 28.20 14.86
C GLU A 231 17.49 26.83 14.15
N LEU A 232 16.73 25.84 14.61
CA LEU A 232 16.78 24.46 14.09
C LEU A 232 16.07 24.26 12.76
N SER A 233 15.17 25.18 12.37
CA SER A 233 14.39 25.03 11.14
C SER A 233 15.20 25.32 9.87
N GLN A 234 16.43 25.84 9.99
CA GLN A 234 17.31 26.14 8.84
C GLN A 234 18.45 25.12 8.66
N ASP A 235 18.61 24.19 9.59
CA ASP A 235 19.67 23.18 9.51
C ASP A 235 19.19 21.97 8.67
N PRO A 236 19.92 21.59 7.60
CA PRO A 236 19.57 20.45 6.74
C PRO A 236 19.38 19.14 7.50
N THR A 237 20.14 18.96 8.58
CA THR A 237 20.09 17.77 9.44
C THR A 237 18.70 17.62 10.08
N TRP A 238 18.08 18.73 10.46
CA TRP A 238 16.73 18.72 11.05
C TRP A 238 15.64 18.54 10.01
N THR A 239 15.87 18.96 8.77
CA THR A 239 14.91 18.78 7.68
C THR A 239 14.60 17.29 7.46
N GLU A 240 15.64 16.43 7.48
CA GLU A 240 15.46 14.99 7.37
C GLU A 240 14.78 14.38 8.61
N VAL A 241 15.16 14.84 9.81
CA VAL A 241 14.49 14.39 11.05
C VAL A 241 13.01 14.75 11.04
N PHE A 242 12.64 15.95 10.62
CA PHE A 242 11.25 16.36 10.51
C PHE A 242 10.50 15.52 9.47
N SER A 243 11.08 15.26 8.31
CA SER A 243 10.54 14.35 7.30
C SER A 243 10.21 12.96 7.89
N VAL A 244 11.16 12.37 8.63
CA VAL A 244 10.97 11.07 9.29
C VAL A 244 9.84 11.13 10.34
N LEU A 245 9.81 12.15 11.18
CA LEU A 245 8.78 12.31 12.21
C LEU A 245 7.39 12.57 11.62
N SER A 246 7.30 13.30 10.51
CA SER A 246 6.05 13.52 9.77
C SER A 246 5.53 12.23 9.16
N ALA A 247 6.38 11.47 8.46
CA ALA A 247 6.02 10.17 7.92
C ALA A 247 5.57 9.19 9.01
N ALA A 248 6.28 9.14 10.14
CA ALA A 248 5.88 8.32 11.29
C ALA A 248 4.53 8.75 11.86
N THR A 249 4.30 10.06 12.01
CA THR A 249 3.02 10.57 12.52
C THR A 249 1.86 10.16 11.61
N ILE A 250 2.00 10.34 10.30
CA ILE A 250 0.99 9.94 9.30
C ILE A 250 0.73 8.44 9.35
N LYS A 251 1.77 7.60 9.37
CA LYS A 251 1.64 6.14 9.43
C LYS A 251 0.92 5.68 10.68
N PHE A 252 1.30 6.21 11.84
CA PHE A 252 0.66 5.84 13.11
C PHE A 252 -0.80 6.27 13.17
N GLU A 253 -1.14 7.45 12.65
CA GLU A 253 -2.55 7.89 12.57
C GLU A 253 -3.36 6.99 11.62
N MET A 254 -2.86 6.78 10.39
CA MET A 254 -3.57 6.02 9.34
C MET A 254 -3.75 4.54 9.64
N LEU A 255 -2.82 3.96 10.42
CA LEU A 255 -2.80 2.55 10.80
C LEU A 255 -3.24 2.32 12.25
N SER A 256 -3.73 3.35 12.96
CA SER A 256 -4.14 3.25 14.37
C SER A 256 -5.38 2.40 14.61
N THR A 257 -6.19 2.17 13.57
CA THR A 257 -7.41 1.36 13.61
C THR A 257 -7.36 0.27 12.54
N ALA A 258 -8.18 -0.77 12.72
CA ALA A 258 -8.30 -1.84 11.73
C ALA A 258 -8.62 -1.26 10.33
N PRO A 259 -8.05 -1.80 9.24
CA PRO A 259 -8.18 -1.22 7.90
C PRO A 259 -9.63 -0.93 7.49
N GLN A 260 -10.55 -1.85 7.79
CA GLN A 260 -11.98 -1.77 7.45
C GLN A 260 -12.75 -0.71 8.26
N SER A 261 -12.23 -0.28 9.41
CA SER A 261 -12.91 0.69 10.28
C SER A 261 -12.82 2.11 9.72
N GLN A 262 -13.80 2.97 10.02
CA GLN A 262 -13.67 4.41 9.76
C GLN A 262 -12.52 5.00 10.57
N LEU A 263 -11.77 5.93 9.96
CA LEU A 263 -10.73 6.71 10.63
C LEU A 263 -11.16 8.18 10.70
N LEU A 264 -11.08 8.77 11.89
CA LEU A 264 -11.31 10.20 12.10
C LEU A 264 -9.98 10.91 12.35
N LEU A 265 -9.61 11.85 11.49
CA LEU A 265 -8.40 12.64 11.62
C LEU A 265 -8.68 13.95 12.36
N ALA A 266 -7.99 14.13 13.49
CA ALA A 266 -7.95 15.40 14.19
C ALA A 266 -6.91 16.32 13.54
N LEU A 267 -7.35 17.39 12.87
CA LEU A 267 -6.45 18.31 12.15
C LEU A 267 -5.98 19.51 12.98
N ALA A 268 -6.58 19.75 14.15
CA ALA A 268 -6.30 20.92 14.98
C ALA A 268 -4.85 21.01 15.44
N ASP A 269 -4.37 22.23 15.65
CA ASP A 269 -3.06 22.50 16.25
C ASP A 269 -2.99 21.88 17.66
N GLY A 270 -2.02 20.99 17.88
CA GLY A 270 -1.87 20.22 19.11
C GLY A 270 -2.37 18.77 19.05
N SER A 271 -2.99 18.36 17.94
CA SER A 271 -3.37 16.96 17.68
C SER A 271 -2.18 16.01 17.61
N ILE A 272 -1.01 16.51 17.20
CA ILE A 272 0.25 15.76 17.25
C ILE A 272 0.73 15.69 18.71
N SER A 273 0.20 14.71 19.44
CA SER A 273 0.61 14.46 20.81
C SER A 273 2.03 13.91 20.84
N THR A 274 3.01 14.78 21.08
CA THR A 274 4.42 14.37 21.30
C THR A 274 4.62 13.60 22.63
N LYS A 275 3.56 13.47 23.44
CA LYS A 275 3.56 12.80 24.75
C LYS A 275 2.64 11.58 24.81
N GLY A 276 1.79 11.36 23.79
CA GLY A 276 0.89 10.22 23.74
C GLY A 276 1.65 8.95 23.39
N THR A 277 1.50 7.91 24.21
CA THR A 277 2.22 6.63 24.05
C THR A 277 1.98 5.91 22.72
N LYS A 278 0.94 6.32 21.98
CA LYS A 278 0.56 5.77 20.67
C LYS A 278 0.94 6.66 19.48
N SER A 279 1.62 7.80 19.71
CA SER A 279 2.04 8.69 18.62
C SER A 279 3.30 8.19 17.93
N GLY A 280 3.36 8.32 16.60
CA GLY A 280 4.56 8.01 15.82
C GLY A 280 5.77 8.81 16.31
N THR A 281 5.60 10.08 16.69
CA THR A 281 6.70 10.89 17.26
C THR A 281 7.21 10.32 18.58
N PHE A 282 6.31 9.82 19.44
CA PHE A 282 6.70 9.19 20.72
C PHE A 282 7.47 7.89 20.49
N VAL A 283 7.01 7.04 19.57
CA VAL A 283 7.72 5.80 19.23
C VAL A 283 9.10 6.10 18.65
N MET A 284 9.20 7.03 17.71
CA MET A 284 10.49 7.42 17.11
C MET A 284 11.45 8.00 18.15
N TYR A 285 10.96 8.79 19.11
CA TYR A 285 11.79 9.30 20.21
C TYR A 285 12.35 8.17 21.08
N ASN A 286 11.53 7.18 21.44
CA ASN A 286 11.99 6.03 22.23
C ASN A 286 12.98 5.16 21.45
N CYS A 287 12.75 4.95 20.14
CA CYS A 287 13.71 4.27 19.28
C CYS A 287 15.06 4.99 19.25
N ALA A 288 15.05 6.32 19.09
CA ALA A 288 16.28 7.12 19.11
C ALA A 288 16.98 7.04 20.47
N ARG A 289 16.23 7.11 21.58
CA ARG A 289 16.78 6.98 22.94
C ARG A 289 17.48 5.64 23.15
N LEU A 290 16.86 4.53 22.74
CA LEU A 290 17.47 3.20 22.82
C LEU A 290 18.72 3.09 21.95
N ALA A 291 18.67 3.62 20.73
CA ALA A 291 19.83 3.63 19.83
C ALA A 291 21.01 4.39 20.46
N THR A 292 20.78 5.58 21.01
CA THR A 292 21.82 6.37 21.70
C THR A 292 22.36 5.66 22.94
N LEU A 293 21.51 4.98 23.72
CA LEU A 293 21.97 4.19 24.87
C LEU A 293 22.89 3.05 24.44
N PHE A 294 22.53 2.32 23.39
CA PHE A 294 23.37 1.22 22.87
C PHE A 294 24.67 1.72 22.23
N GLU A 295 24.62 2.82 21.51
CA GLU A 295 25.81 3.45 20.92
C GLU A 295 26.76 3.98 22.01
N GLY A 296 26.22 4.68 23.02
CA GLY A 296 26.97 5.14 24.18
C GLY A 296 27.64 3.98 24.93
N TYR A 297 26.90 2.89 25.17
CA TYR A 297 27.48 1.68 25.78
C TYR A 297 28.63 1.10 24.95
N LYS A 298 28.44 0.95 23.63
CA LYS A 298 29.49 0.43 22.74
C LYS A 298 30.76 1.29 22.83
N HIS A 299 30.61 2.61 22.76
CA HIS A 299 31.73 3.54 22.83
C HIS A 299 32.45 3.50 24.19
N SER A 300 31.69 3.52 25.29
CA SER A 300 32.26 3.43 26.65
C SER A 300 32.94 2.08 26.90
N ARG A 301 32.44 0.98 26.32
CA ARG A 301 33.10 -0.32 26.38
C ARG A 301 34.42 -0.33 25.59
N GLU A 302 34.44 0.26 24.40
CA GLU A 302 35.66 0.42 23.59
C GLU A 302 36.72 1.27 24.30
N GLN A 303 36.30 2.25 25.10
CA GLN A 303 37.17 3.07 25.95
C GLN A 303 37.57 2.40 27.27
N GLY A 304 37.07 1.20 27.56
CA GLY A 304 37.33 0.49 28.83
C GLY A 304 36.62 1.07 30.06
N LEU A 305 35.67 1.99 29.87
CA LEU A 305 34.86 2.58 30.94
C LEU A 305 33.77 1.63 31.44
N TYR A 306 33.25 0.75 30.58
CA TYR A 306 32.25 -0.25 30.93
C TYR A 306 32.70 -1.69 30.64
N PRO A 307 32.32 -2.65 31.48
CA PRO A 307 32.57 -4.06 31.22
C PRO A 307 31.69 -4.59 30.09
N THR A 308 32.09 -5.73 29.52
CA THR A 308 31.25 -6.48 28.58
C THR A 308 30.00 -7.00 29.29
N PHE A 309 28.85 -6.97 28.62
CA PHE A 309 27.62 -7.52 29.18
C PHE A 309 27.82 -8.99 29.57
N PRO A 310 27.34 -9.39 30.76
CA PRO A 310 27.38 -10.79 31.15
C PRO A 310 26.44 -11.62 30.27
N PRO A 311 26.67 -12.95 30.15
CA PRO A 311 25.77 -13.84 29.41
C PRO A 311 24.32 -13.72 29.90
N VAL A 312 23.35 -13.81 28.98
CA VAL A 312 21.91 -13.74 29.34
C VAL A 312 21.52 -14.77 30.41
N SER A 313 22.15 -15.95 30.41
CA SER A 313 21.94 -17.01 31.39
C SER A 313 22.37 -16.65 32.83
N SER A 314 23.14 -15.56 33.00
CA SER A 314 23.62 -15.08 34.29
C SER A 314 22.88 -13.83 34.79
N LEU A 315 21.94 -13.31 34.00
CA LEU A 315 21.10 -12.18 34.40
C LEU A 315 19.99 -12.66 35.34
N ASP A 316 19.86 -12.02 36.49
CA ASP A 316 18.79 -12.28 37.44
C ASP A 316 17.54 -11.46 37.09
N PHE A 317 16.61 -12.09 36.37
CA PHE A 317 15.33 -11.48 36.02
C PHE A 317 14.33 -11.43 37.18
N SER A 318 14.60 -12.08 38.33
CA SER A 318 13.71 -12.04 39.50
C SER A 318 13.67 -10.66 40.18
N LEU A 319 14.64 -9.81 39.86
CA LEU A 319 14.70 -8.42 40.32
C LEU A 319 13.77 -7.48 39.54
N LEU A 320 13.21 -7.92 38.41
CA LEU A 320 12.19 -7.15 37.68
C LEU A 320 10.88 -7.23 38.47
N GLN A 321 10.43 -6.08 38.98
CA GLN A 321 9.10 -5.93 39.57
C GLN A 321 8.16 -5.37 38.50
N ASP A 322 6.91 -5.84 38.49
CA ASP A 322 5.87 -5.17 37.70
C ASP A 322 5.64 -3.77 38.28
N GLU A 323 5.75 -2.74 37.43
CA GLU A 323 5.32 -1.36 37.74
C GLU A 323 3.82 -1.15 37.46
#